data_AF-A0ABD1SZ50-F1
#
_entry.id   AF-A0ABD1SZ50-F1
#
_cell.length_a   1.000
_cell.length_b   1.000
_cell.length_c   1.000
_cell.angle_alpha   90.00
_cell.angle_beta   90.00
_cell.angle_gamma   90.00
#
_symmetry.space_group_name_H-M   'P 1'
#
loop_
_entity.id
_entity.type
_entity.pdbx_description
1 polymer ?
#
loop_
_entity_poly.entity_id
_entity_poly.type
_entity_poly.pdbx_seq_one_letter_code
_entity_poly.pdbx_strand_id
1 'polypeptide(L)'
;MELAFLLRGVGTEVVWITNQKLNEPDEVIYSLEQKMKDRGVQVFVAKGQEAVVITLKADLVILNTTVAGKWLDAVQKENVLRVLPKVLWWIHEMRGHYFKLEYVKHLPFVAGAMIDSHITAEYWNNRTSERIGTDFRLD
;
A
#
# COMPACT_ATOMS: atom_id res chain seq x y z
N MET A 1 10.06 -2.95 -4.75
CA MET A 1 10.59 -2.54 -6.07
C MET A 1 10.34 -3.58 -7.15
N GLU A 2 10.60 -4.86 -6.89
CA GLU A 2 10.45 -5.93 -7.91
C GLU A 2 9.08 -5.96 -8.58
N LEU A 3 7.99 -5.88 -7.81
CA LEU A 3 6.64 -5.81 -8.37
C LEU A 3 6.44 -4.60 -9.31
N ALA A 4 7.02 -3.45 -8.99
CA ALA A 4 6.96 -2.28 -9.86
C ALA A 4 7.67 -2.55 -11.20
N PHE A 5 8.78 -3.28 -11.18
CA PHE A 5 9.50 -3.66 -12.42
C PHE A 5 8.74 -4.70 -13.24
N LEU A 6 8.09 -5.67 -12.59
CA LEU A 6 7.26 -6.65 -13.28
C LEU A 6 6.09 -5.97 -14.00
N LEU A 7 5.40 -5.05 -13.31
CA LEU A 7 4.30 -4.27 -13.89
C LEU A 7 4.78 -3.37 -15.04
N ARG A 8 5.94 -2.70 -14.88
CA ARG A 8 6.54 -1.94 -16.00
C ARG A 8 6.90 -2.84 -17.18
N GLY A 9 7.38 -4.05 -16.93
CA GLY A 9 7.76 -5.03 -17.96
C GLY A 9 6.62 -5.46 -18.87
N VAL A 10 5.37 -5.38 -18.38
CA VAL A 10 4.15 -5.66 -19.17
C VAL A 10 3.49 -4.39 -19.72
N GLY A 11 4.18 -3.24 -19.65
CA GLY A 11 3.73 -1.97 -20.24
C GLY A 11 2.87 -1.09 -19.33
N THR A 12 2.54 -1.52 -18.10
CA THR A 12 1.71 -0.73 -17.16
C THR A 12 2.40 0.54 -16.71
N GLU A 13 1.73 1.69 -16.67
CA GLU A 13 2.28 2.89 -16.02
C GLU A 13 2.42 2.66 -14.51
N VAL A 14 3.62 2.83 -13.96
CA VAL A 14 3.88 2.58 -12.54
C VAL A 14 4.41 3.83 -11.86
N VAL A 15 3.73 4.19 -10.77
CA VAL A 15 4.10 5.26 -9.86
C VAL A 15 4.46 4.64 -8.50
N TRP A 16 5.68 4.90 -8.05
CA TRP A 16 6.16 4.55 -6.72
C TRP A 16 6.02 5.75 -5.77
N ILE A 17 5.26 5.56 -4.70
CA ILE A 17 4.99 6.59 -3.69
C ILE A 17 5.76 6.25 -2.40
N THR A 18 6.67 7.12 -1.96
CA THR A 18 7.56 6.87 -0.81
C THR A 18 7.36 7.85 0.36
N ASN A 19 7.27 7.32 1.59
CA ASN A 19 7.05 8.07 2.83
C ASN A 19 8.33 8.71 3.41
N GLN A 20 9.43 8.67 2.67
CA GLN A 20 10.74 9.04 3.20
C GLN A 20 10.82 10.52 3.60
N LYS A 21 11.42 10.74 4.77
CA LYS A 21 11.87 12.05 5.25
C LYS A 21 13.34 12.16 4.87
N LEU A 22 13.65 12.98 3.87
CA LEU A 22 15.03 13.35 3.55
C LEU A 22 15.52 14.34 4.60
N ASN A 23 16.04 13.86 5.72
CA ASN A 23 16.77 14.71 6.65
C ASN A 23 18.25 14.82 6.23
N GLU A 24 18.81 13.80 5.56
CA GLU A 24 20.15 13.79 4.98
C GLU A 24 20.15 13.01 3.63
N PRO A 25 21.11 13.27 2.73
CA PRO A 25 21.27 12.49 1.51
C PRO A 25 21.66 11.04 1.84
N ASP A 26 20.78 10.10 1.53
CA ASP A 26 21.07 8.67 1.59
C ASP A 26 21.39 8.18 0.18
N GLU A 27 22.66 7.84 -0.06
CA GLU A 27 23.16 7.38 -1.36
C GLU A 27 22.47 6.10 -1.83
N VAL A 28 22.07 5.22 -0.90
CA VAL A 28 21.37 3.97 -1.23
C VAL A 28 19.98 4.32 -1.75
N ILE A 29 19.25 5.18 -1.05
CA ILE A 29 17.92 5.64 -1.48
C ILE A 29 18.02 6.32 -2.85
N TYR A 30 18.96 7.24 -3.03
CA TYR A 30 19.16 7.91 -4.31
C TYR A 30 19.44 6.91 -5.44
N SER A 31 20.36 5.96 -5.22
CA SER A 31 20.69 4.92 -6.20
C SER A 31 19.47 4.06 -6.56
N LEU A 32 18.64 3.73 -5.58
CA LEU A 32 17.40 2.97 -5.80
C LEU A 32 16.40 3.77 -6.63
N GLU A 33 16.17 5.04 -6.32
CA GLU A 33 15.27 5.89 -7.11
C GLU A 33 15.74 6.07 -8.55
N GLN A 34 17.06 6.21 -8.78
CA GLN A 34 17.59 6.28 -10.14
C GLN A 34 17.35 4.97 -10.89
N LYS A 35 17.63 3.81 -10.28
CA LYS A 35 17.32 2.50 -10.88
C LYS A 35 15.83 2.34 -11.20
N MET A 36 14.95 2.93 -10.39
CA MET A 36 13.51 2.92 -10.66
C MET A 36 13.15 3.80 -11.87
N LYS A 37 13.70 5.01 -11.93
CA LYS A 37 13.51 5.95 -13.05
C LYS A 37 14.08 5.40 -14.37
N ASP A 38 15.26 4.78 -14.33
CA ASP A 38 15.90 4.13 -15.50
C ASP A 38 15.03 3.01 -16.09
N ARG A 39 14.18 2.38 -15.26
CA ARG A 39 13.20 1.36 -15.68
C ARG A 39 11.82 1.94 -15.97
N GLY A 40 11.71 3.26 -16.07
CA GLY A 40 10.48 3.98 -16.37
C GLY A 40 9.43 3.96 -15.25
N VAL A 41 9.83 3.70 -14.01
CA VAL A 41 8.97 3.88 -12.83
C VAL A 41 9.06 5.35 -12.39
N GLN A 42 7.93 6.02 -12.24
CA GLN A 42 7.89 7.37 -11.69
C GLN A 42 7.99 7.31 -10.16
N VAL A 43 8.68 8.26 -9.53
CA VAL A 43 8.89 8.26 -8.07
C VAL A 43 8.38 9.58 -7.50
N PHE A 44 7.45 9.50 -6.54
CA PHE A 44 6.84 10.65 -5.88
C PHE A 44 6.85 10.50 -4.35
N VAL A 45 6.79 11.65 -3.68
CA VAL A 45 6.65 11.69 -2.22
C VAL A 45 5.23 11.32 -1.79
N ALA A 46 5.12 10.60 -0.69
CA ALA A 46 3.85 10.12 -0.14
C ALA A 46 3.10 11.19 0.66
N LYS A 47 3.13 12.45 0.21
CA LYS A 47 2.50 13.59 0.87
C LYS A 47 2.04 14.61 -0.17
N GLY A 48 1.13 15.48 0.24
CA GLY A 48 0.68 16.60 -0.57
C GLY A 48 -0.34 16.21 -1.65
N GLN A 49 -0.75 17.22 -2.41
CA GLN A 49 -1.87 17.09 -3.36
C GLN A 49 -1.55 16.16 -4.53
N GLU A 50 -0.28 16.09 -4.94
CA GLU A 50 0.16 15.23 -6.04
C GLU A 50 -0.10 13.75 -5.74
N ALA A 51 0.24 13.29 -4.52
CA ALA A 51 -0.03 11.93 -4.07
C ALA A 51 -1.54 11.62 -4.06
N VAL A 52 -2.38 12.58 -3.67
CA VAL A 52 -3.84 12.45 -3.71
C VAL A 52 -4.35 12.32 -5.15
N VAL A 53 -3.91 13.20 -6.04
CA VAL A 53 -4.34 13.20 -7.45
C VAL A 53 -3.93 11.93 -8.17
N ILE A 54 -2.67 11.49 -8.01
CA ILE A 54 -2.17 10.25 -8.61
C ILE A 54 -2.96 9.06 -8.09
N THR A 55 -3.17 8.98 -6.77
CA THR A 55 -3.91 7.87 -6.16
C THR A 55 -5.35 7.84 -6.64
N LEU A 56 -6.01 8.99 -6.78
CA LEU A 56 -7.37 9.08 -7.29
C LEU A 56 -7.50 8.69 -8.77
N LYS A 57 -6.48 8.96 -9.58
CA LYS A 57 -6.45 8.60 -11.01
C LYS A 57 -6.05 7.15 -11.28
N ALA A 58 -5.26 6.54 -10.41
CA ALA A 58 -4.77 5.18 -10.60
C ALA A 58 -5.91 4.15 -10.71
N ASP A 59 -5.73 3.16 -11.58
CA ASP A 59 -6.63 2.01 -11.71
C ASP A 59 -6.44 1.00 -10.56
N LEU A 60 -5.22 0.92 -10.01
CA LEU A 60 -4.82 0.03 -8.92
C LEU A 60 -3.87 0.77 -7.97
N VAL A 61 -4.10 0.62 -6.67
CA VAL A 61 -3.24 1.15 -5.61
C VAL A 61 -2.70 -0.02 -4.80
N ILE A 62 -1.39 -0.20 -4.75
CA ILE A 62 -0.78 -1.31 -4.01
C ILE A 62 -0.21 -0.80 -2.69
N LEU A 63 -0.78 -1.28 -1.58
CA LEU A 63 -0.23 -1.01 -0.25
C LEU A 63 0.72 -2.14 0.13
N ASN A 64 2.02 -1.88 0.04
CA ASN A 64 3.08 -2.88 0.24
C ASN A 64 3.42 -3.15 1.73
N THR A 65 2.57 -2.78 2.68
CA THR A 65 2.75 -3.12 4.10
C THR A 65 1.46 -2.85 4.86
N THR A 66 1.19 -3.61 5.92
CA THR A 66 0.03 -3.34 6.79
C THR A 66 0.08 -1.94 7.40
N VAL A 67 1.27 -1.42 7.71
CA VAL A 67 1.42 -0.08 8.29
C VAL A 67 1.02 1.02 7.29
N ALA A 68 0.94 0.72 5.99
CA ALA A 68 0.51 1.68 4.98
C ALA A 68 -0.98 2.05 5.09
N GLY A 69 -1.78 1.31 5.86
CA GLY A 69 -3.17 1.67 6.15
C GLY A 69 -3.31 3.08 6.74
N LYS A 70 -2.37 3.47 7.62
CA LYS A 70 -2.36 4.82 8.23
C LYS A 70 -2.15 5.95 7.21
N TRP A 71 -1.48 5.63 6.09
CA TRP A 71 -1.18 6.61 5.05
C TRP A 71 -2.46 7.01 4.31
N LEU A 72 -3.43 6.09 4.14
CA LEU A 72 -4.73 6.41 3.56
C LEU A 72 -5.42 7.52 4.35
N ASP A 73 -5.52 7.40 5.67
CA ASP A 73 -6.14 8.45 6.50
C ASP A 73 -5.34 9.76 6.46
N ALA A 74 -4.01 9.66 6.57
CA ALA A 74 -3.15 10.84 6.68
C ALA A 74 -3.12 11.68 5.39
N VAL A 75 -3.22 11.03 4.23
CA VAL A 75 -3.02 11.67 2.92
C VAL A 75 -4.32 11.75 2.11
N GLN A 76 -5.10 10.67 2.04
CA GLN A 76 -6.32 10.65 1.23
C GLN A 76 -7.51 11.30 1.94
N LYS A 77 -7.55 11.26 3.29
CA LYS A 77 -8.57 11.94 4.12
C LYS A 77 -10.00 11.64 3.63
N GLU A 78 -10.74 12.65 3.16
CA GLU A 78 -12.09 12.50 2.63
C GLU A 78 -12.19 11.60 1.38
N ASN A 79 -11.08 11.34 0.69
CA ASN A 79 -11.02 10.49 -0.50
C ASN A 79 -10.81 9.01 -0.20
N VAL A 80 -10.61 8.61 1.06
CA VAL A 80 -10.34 7.22 1.45
C VAL A 80 -11.37 6.25 0.85
N LEU A 81 -12.66 6.53 1.00
CA LEU A 81 -13.74 5.66 0.48
C LEU A 81 -13.73 5.50 -1.04
N ARG A 82 -13.17 6.47 -1.78
CA ARG A 82 -13.03 6.40 -3.24
C ARG A 82 -11.79 5.61 -3.67
N VAL A 83 -10.80 5.51 -2.80
CA VAL A 83 -9.54 4.82 -3.06
C VAL A 83 -9.64 3.34 -2.65
N LEU A 84 -10.31 3.01 -1.55
CA LEU A 84 -10.38 1.65 -1.04
C LEU A 84 -10.78 0.59 -2.08
N PRO A 85 -11.81 0.79 -2.93
CA PRO A 85 -12.24 -0.22 -3.91
C PRO A 85 -11.22 -0.56 -5.02
N LYS A 86 -10.10 0.16 -5.10
CA LYS A 86 -8.99 -0.11 -6.02
C LYS A 86 -7.69 -0.45 -5.30
N VAL A 87 -7.74 -0.67 -3.99
CA VAL A 87 -6.55 -1.05 -3.21
C VAL A 87 -6.35 -2.56 -3.28
N LEU A 88 -5.16 -2.98 -3.69
CA LEU A 88 -4.63 -4.31 -3.42
C LEU A 88 -3.66 -4.20 -2.24
N TRP A 89 -4.01 -4.83 -1.11
CA TRP A 89 -3.16 -4.82 0.06
C TRP A 89 -2.18 -5.99 0.01
N TRP A 90 -0.90 -5.71 -0.19
CA TRP A 90 0.12 -6.75 -0.21
C TRP A 90 0.73 -6.93 1.18
N ILE A 91 0.34 -8.01 1.85
CA ILE A 91 0.75 -8.35 3.21
C ILE A 91 1.76 -9.49 3.14
N HIS A 92 3.04 -9.17 3.28
CA HIS A 92 4.16 -10.12 3.26
C HIS A 92 4.91 -10.19 4.60
N GLU A 93 4.40 -9.53 5.64
CA GLU A 93 4.96 -9.59 7.00
C GLU A 93 3.84 -9.79 8.04
N MET A 94 4.13 -10.61 9.05
CA MET A 94 3.26 -10.89 10.18
C MET A 94 3.90 -10.37 11.47
N ARG A 95 3.33 -9.33 12.07
CA ARG A 95 3.76 -8.82 13.38
C ARG A 95 2.54 -8.52 14.26
N GLY A 96 2.59 -8.91 15.53
CA GLY A 96 1.44 -8.75 16.45
C GLY A 96 0.94 -7.30 16.60
N HIS A 97 1.83 -6.31 16.49
CA HIS A 97 1.45 -4.89 16.57
C HIS A 97 0.77 -4.36 15.29
N TYR A 98 0.69 -5.15 14.21
CA TYR A 98 0.01 -4.74 12.99
C TYR A 98 -1.52 -4.73 13.14
N PHE A 99 -2.08 -5.44 14.11
CA PHE A 99 -3.53 -5.50 14.36
C PHE A 99 -4.07 -4.30 15.16
N LYS A 100 -3.31 -3.20 15.26
CA LYS A 100 -3.86 -1.94 15.77
C LYS A 100 -4.92 -1.44 14.80
N LEU A 101 -6.02 -0.90 15.35
CA LEU A 101 -7.18 -0.48 14.57
C LEU A 101 -6.80 0.51 13.46
N GLU A 102 -5.88 1.44 13.74
CA GLU A 102 -5.33 2.40 12.76
C GLU A 102 -4.66 1.77 11.53
N TYR A 103 -4.23 0.51 11.60
CA TYR A 103 -3.57 -0.17 10.48
C TYR A 103 -4.52 -1.11 9.73
N VAL A 104 -5.52 -1.68 10.40
CA VAL A 104 -6.39 -2.72 9.80
C VAL A 104 -7.83 -2.29 9.53
N LYS A 105 -8.30 -1.15 10.07
CA LYS A 105 -9.71 -0.72 9.93
C LYS A 105 -10.20 -0.61 8.48
N HIS A 106 -9.28 -0.42 7.54
CA HIS A 106 -9.56 -0.27 6.11
C HIS A 106 -9.49 -1.60 5.35
N LEU A 107 -8.87 -2.63 5.94
CA LEU A 107 -8.67 -3.92 5.29
C LEU A 107 -10.00 -4.53 4.81
N PRO A 108 -11.12 -4.38 5.53
CA PRO A 108 -12.39 -4.94 5.06
C PRO A 108 -12.97 -4.33 3.79
N PHE A 109 -12.47 -3.18 3.37
CA PHE A 109 -13.07 -2.37 2.30
C PHE A 109 -12.18 -2.30 1.06
N VAL A 110 -11.01 -2.95 1.07
CA VAL A 110 -10.11 -2.95 -0.08
C VAL A 110 -10.58 -3.93 -1.16
N ALA A 111 -10.11 -3.74 -2.40
CA ALA A 111 -10.45 -4.62 -3.53
C ALA A 111 -9.98 -6.06 -3.32
N GLY A 112 -8.86 -6.24 -2.61
CA GLY A 112 -8.33 -7.54 -2.23
C GLY A 112 -7.06 -7.41 -1.39
N ALA A 113 -6.66 -8.53 -0.79
CA ALA A 113 -5.38 -8.64 -0.11
C ALA A 113 -4.58 -9.81 -0.71
N MET A 114 -3.31 -9.55 -1.04
CA MET A 114 -2.35 -10.57 -1.43
C MET A 114 -1.57 -11.00 -0.20
N ILE A 115 -1.79 -12.24 0.22
CA ILE A 115 -1.23 -12.84 1.43
C ILE A 115 -0.48 -14.11 1.04
N ASP A 116 0.62 -14.39 1.73
CA ASP A 116 1.56 -15.48 1.41
C ASP A 116 0.96 -16.91 1.49
N SER A 117 -0.05 -17.13 2.33
CA SER A 117 -0.71 -18.43 2.47
C SER A 117 -2.15 -18.31 2.96
N HIS A 118 -2.92 -19.39 2.74
CA HIS A 118 -4.28 -19.50 3.25
C HIS A 118 -4.36 -19.42 4.78
N ILE A 119 -3.45 -20.10 5.50
CA ILE A 119 -3.40 -20.07 6.98
C ILE A 119 -3.15 -18.63 7.47
N THR A 120 -2.22 -17.93 6.82
CA THR A 120 -1.95 -16.53 7.14
C THR A 120 -3.18 -15.67 6.86
N ALA A 121 -3.87 -15.88 5.74
CA ALA A 121 -5.07 -15.14 5.39
C ALA A 121 -6.20 -15.34 6.42
N GLU A 122 -6.43 -16.57 6.86
CA GLU A 122 -7.40 -16.88 7.91
C GLU A 122 -7.02 -16.22 9.23
N TYR A 123 -5.74 -16.25 9.60
CA TYR A 123 -5.24 -15.56 10.78
C TYR A 123 -5.48 -14.05 10.71
N TRP A 124 -5.20 -13.42 9.56
CA TRP A 124 -5.49 -12.01 9.33
C TRP A 124 -6.96 -11.69 9.43
N ASN A 125 -7.83 -12.52 8.85
CA ASN A 125 -9.27 -12.37 8.95
C ASN A 125 -9.71 -12.39 10.42
N ASN A 126 -9.41 -13.47 11.16
CA ASN A 126 -9.83 -13.63 12.56
C ASN A 126 -9.38 -12.45 13.44
N ARG A 127 -8.12 -12.06 13.34
CA ARG A 127 -7.55 -10.98 14.17
C ARG A 127 -8.07 -9.59 13.78
N THR A 128 -8.37 -9.39 12.50
CA THR A 128 -8.98 -8.14 12.03
C THR A 128 -10.43 -8.03 12.48
N SER A 129 -11.18 -9.13 12.38
CA SER A 129 -12.56 -9.22 12.82
C SER A 129 -12.71 -9.06 14.34
N GLU A 130 -11.84 -9.67 15.14
CA GLU A 130 -11.74 -9.40 16.58
C GLU A 130 -11.54 -7.90 16.89
N ARG A 131 -10.83 -7.18 16.01
CA ARG A 131 -10.50 -5.77 16.24
C ARG A 131 -11.59 -4.80 15.81
N ILE A 132 -12.28 -5.10 14.72
CA ILE A 132 -13.27 -4.21 14.09
C ILE A 132 -14.71 -4.60 14.48
N GLY A 133 -14.93 -5.84 14.93
CA GLY A 133 -16.25 -6.38 15.24
C GLY A 133 -17.05 -6.81 14.00
N THR A 134 -16.38 -7.03 12.86
CA THR A 134 -17.01 -7.43 11.59
C THR A 134 -16.15 -8.48 10.88
N ASP A 135 -16.79 -9.52 10.33
CA ASP A 135 -16.13 -10.51 9.49
C ASP A 135 -15.63 -9.88 8.18
N PHE A 136 -14.38 -10.15 7.80
CA PHE A 136 -13.85 -9.76 6.50
C PHE A 136 -13.52 -10.99 5.67
N ARG A 137 -14.39 -11.34 4.73
CA ARG A 137 -14.12 -12.45 3.84
C ARG A 137 -13.15 -12.03 2.74
N LEU A 138 -11.98 -12.67 2.75
CA LEU A 138 -11.10 -12.73 1.59
C LEU A 138 -11.64 -13.85 0.71
N ASP A 139 -12.49 -13.49 -0.24
CA ASP A 139 -13.03 -14.41 -1.24
C ASP A 139 -11.97 -14.81 -2.27
#